data_AF-A0A4Q3T4T6-F1
#
_entry.id   AF-A0A4Q3T4T6-F1
#
_cell.length_a   1.000
_cell.length_b   1.000
_cell.length_c   1.000
_cell.angle_alpha   90.00
_cell.angle_beta   90.00
_cell.angle_gamma   90.00
#
_symmetry.space_group_name_H-M   'P 1'
#
loop_
_entity.id
_entity.type
_entity.pdbx_description
1 polymer ?
#
loop_
_entity_poly.entity_id
_entity_poly.type
_entity_poly.pdbx_seq_one_letter_code
_entity_poly.pdbx_strand_id
1 'polypeptide(L)'
;MSSEFSLHRREALSLGAAAMAFAGAARAQTAPAAGETYVDQAPGYGPLVSDPNGLFDLPEGFSYHVVSQGGQTMDDGLLVPGQFDGMGCFALEGSQVALVRNHELKASSSTHGQWGPGGFNRERLHLLDPAKVYDTDRQGRPLPAGTTTVVYDLRTRQMVRQFMSLAGTSTNCAGGQTPWGSWLTCEECQDTPATVDVKREHGYVFEVPATATGLVDPVPLKA
;
A
#
# COMPACT_ATOMS: atom_id res chain seq x y z
N MET A 1 -6.60 28.11 -71.32
CA MET A 1 -6.98 27.76 -69.94
C MET A 1 -5.94 26.80 -69.42
N SER A 2 -4.90 27.32 -68.77
CA SER A 2 -3.82 26.55 -68.17
C SER A 2 -3.82 26.92 -66.70
N SER A 3 -4.39 26.05 -65.86
CA SER A 3 -4.43 26.24 -64.41
C SER A 3 -3.18 25.58 -63.84
N GLU A 4 -2.21 26.38 -63.38
CA GLU A 4 -1.09 25.89 -62.58
C GLU A 4 -1.61 25.39 -61.22
N PHE A 5 -1.30 24.14 -60.89
CA PHE A 5 -1.50 23.59 -59.55
C PHE A 5 -0.42 24.14 -58.62
N SER A 6 -0.78 25.11 -57.77
CA SER A 6 0.06 25.53 -56.65
C SER A 6 -0.16 24.58 -55.48
N LEU A 7 0.74 23.63 -55.29
CA LEU A 7 0.81 22.84 -54.05
C LEU A 7 1.27 23.76 -52.91
N HIS A 8 0.37 24.03 -51.96
CA HIS A 8 0.70 24.85 -50.80
C HIS A 8 1.70 24.11 -49.89
N ARG A 9 2.81 24.78 -49.53
CA ARG A 9 3.87 24.23 -48.66
C ARG A 9 3.34 23.55 -47.38
N ARG A 10 2.21 24.03 -46.85
CA ARG A 10 1.54 23.47 -45.66
C ARG A 10 0.92 22.09 -45.90
N GLU A 11 0.38 21.82 -47.08
CA GLU A 11 -0.20 20.53 -47.44
C GLU A 11 0.88 19.46 -47.63
N ALA A 12 2.01 19.83 -48.23
CA ALA A 12 3.17 18.94 -48.37
C ALA A 12 3.78 18.56 -47.00
N LEU A 13 3.81 19.50 -46.05
CA LEU A 13 4.23 19.27 -44.67
C LEU A 13 3.25 18.37 -43.89
N SER A 14 1.93 18.56 -44.06
CA SER A 14 0.93 17.71 -43.40
C SER A 14 0.86 16.29 -43.97
N LEU A 15 1.01 16.13 -45.29
CA LEU A 15 1.10 14.80 -45.92
C LEU A 15 2.40 14.07 -45.54
N GLY A 16 3.53 14.78 -45.44
CA GLY A 16 4.80 14.22 -44.99
C GLY A 16 4.76 13.74 -43.53
N ALA A 17 4.13 14.51 -42.64
CA ALA A 17 3.98 14.13 -41.23
C ALA A 17 3.07 12.92 -41.04
N ALA A 18 1.96 12.83 -41.78
CA ALA A 18 1.05 11.69 -41.74
C ALA A 18 1.71 10.39 -42.26
N ALA A 19 2.49 10.47 -43.33
CA ALA A 19 3.22 9.32 -43.87
C ALA A 19 4.30 8.80 -42.91
N MET A 20 5.01 9.70 -42.21
CA MET A 20 5.98 9.30 -41.17
C MET A 20 5.31 8.67 -39.94
N ALA A 21 4.14 9.17 -39.51
CA ALA A 21 3.40 8.60 -38.39
C ALA A 21 2.90 7.18 -38.69
N PHE A 22 2.39 6.92 -39.90
CA PHE A 22 1.94 5.59 -40.31
C PHE A 22 3.11 4.61 -40.54
N ALA A 23 4.23 5.07 -41.11
CA ALA A 23 5.42 4.24 -41.25
C ALA A 23 6.04 3.89 -39.88
N GLY A 24 6.03 4.82 -38.93
CA GLY A 24 6.46 4.56 -37.54
C GLY A 24 5.58 3.52 -36.83
N ALA A 25 4.25 3.62 -36.99
CA ALA A 25 3.30 2.66 -36.41
C ALA A 25 3.45 1.25 -37.02
N ALA A 26 3.69 1.15 -38.34
CA ALA A 26 3.91 -0.13 -39.02
C ALA A 26 5.23 -0.81 -38.59
N ARG A 27 6.28 -0.02 -38.29
CA ARG A 27 7.54 -0.55 -37.73
C ARG A 27 7.42 -0.97 -36.26
N ALA A 28 6.56 -0.32 -35.47
CA ALA A 28 6.28 -0.74 -34.10
C ALA A 28 5.49 -2.06 -34.02
N GLN A 29 4.63 -2.34 -35.02
CA GLN A 29 3.88 -3.60 -35.11
C GLN A 29 4.68 -4.78 -35.69
N THR A 30 5.78 -4.49 -36.41
CA THR A 30 6.67 -5.51 -37.00
C THR A 30 8.01 -5.64 -36.28
N ALA A 31 8.26 -4.81 -35.27
CA ALA A 31 9.32 -5.07 -34.32
C ALA A 31 8.99 -6.41 -33.65
N PRO A 32 9.85 -7.44 -33.77
CA PRO A 32 9.70 -8.61 -32.91
C PRO A 32 9.66 -8.06 -31.48
N ALA A 33 8.67 -8.48 -30.69
CA ALA A 33 8.72 -8.26 -29.25
C ALA A 33 10.15 -8.63 -28.85
N ALA A 34 10.93 -7.66 -28.37
CA ALA A 34 12.25 -7.95 -27.84
C ALA A 34 11.99 -9.02 -26.79
N GLY A 35 12.34 -10.27 -27.12
CA GLY A 35 12.05 -11.41 -26.27
C GLY A 35 12.54 -11.07 -24.88
N GLU A 36 11.75 -11.39 -23.87
CA GLU A 36 12.10 -11.15 -22.47
C GLU A 36 13.58 -11.51 -22.28
N THR A 37 14.42 -10.49 -22.10
CA THR A 37 15.88 -10.67 -21.96
C THR A 37 16.23 -11.16 -20.56
N TYR A 38 15.22 -11.24 -19.69
CA TYR A 38 15.31 -11.88 -18.39
C TYR A 38 15.31 -13.40 -18.58
N VAL A 39 16.52 -13.96 -18.69
CA VAL A 39 16.72 -15.38 -18.46
C VAL A 39 16.90 -15.53 -16.96
N ASP A 40 15.94 -16.18 -16.29
CA ASP A 40 16.08 -16.53 -14.88
C ASP A 40 17.26 -17.53 -14.75
N GLN A 41 18.42 -17.03 -14.35
CA GLN A 41 19.68 -17.81 -14.38
C GLN A 41 19.86 -18.69 -13.14
N ALA A 42 18.97 -18.61 -12.17
CA ALA A 42 18.94 -19.52 -11.04
C ALA A 42 17.91 -20.63 -11.32
N PRO A 43 18.23 -21.92 -11.12
CA PRO A 43 17.18 -22.90 -10.97
C PRO A 43 16.31 -22.46 -9.78
N GLY A 44 15.09 -22.01 -10.06
CA GLY A 44 14.11 -21.65 -9.03
C GLY A 44 13.77 -22.86 -8.14
N TYR A 45 12.85 -22.69 -7.21
CA TYR A 45 12.51 -23.72 -6.21
C TYR A 45 11.67 -24.91 -6.75
N GLY A 46 11.56 -25.06 -8.07
CA GLY A 46 10.69 -26.05 -8.72
C GLY A 46 9.27 -25.52 -8.99
N PRO A 47 8.38 -26.37 -9.52
CA PRO A 47 7.00 -26.01 -9.80
C PRO A 47 6.23 -25.73 -8.50
N LEU A 48 5.23 -24.85 -8.58
CA LEU A 48 4.33 -24.59 -7.47
C LEU A 48 3.32 -25.74 -7.32
N VAL A 49 3.03 -26.10 -6.07
CA VAL A 49 1.99 -27.06 -5.69
C VAL A 49 0.76 -26.27 -5.26
N SER A 50 -0.39 -26.59 -5.85
CA SER A 50 -1.64 -25.89 -5.53
C SER A 50 -2.05 -26.07 -4.07
N ASP A 51 -2.35 -24.96 -3.40
CA ASP A 51 -2.84 -24.96 -2.03
C ASP A 51 -4.34 -25.31 -1.99
N PRO A 52 -4.75 -26.36 -1.25
CA PRO A 52 -6.18 -26.69 -1.08
C PRO A 52 -7.02 -25.57 -0.47
N ASN A 53 -6.40 -24.65 0.28
CA ASN A 53 -7.07 -23.49 0.86
C ASN A 53 -7.03 -22.26 -0.05
N GLY A 54 -6.30 -22.31 -1.16
CA GLY A 54 -6.21 -21.24 -2.15
C GLY A 54 -5.53 -19.96 -1.65
N LEU A 55 -4.64 -20.04 -0.65
CA LEU A 55 -3.90 -18.88 -0.15
C LEU A 55 -2.59 -18.69 -0.93
N PHE A 56 -1.71 -19.69 -0.90
CA PHE A 56 -0.42 -19.62 -1.58
C PHE A 56 -0.02 -20.97 -2.17
N ASP A 57 0.07 -21.03 -3.49
CA ASP A 57 0.72 -22.14 -4.18
C ASP A 57 2.24 -22.03 -3.93
N LEU A 58 2.81 -23.03 -3.27
CA LEU A 58 4.23 -23.03 -2.86
C LEU A 58 4.98 -24.20 -3.49
N PRO A 59 6.30 -24.09 -3.73
CA PRO A 59 7.11 -25.21 -4.16
C PRO A 59 7.12 -26.34 -3.13
N GLU A 60 7.44 -27.56 -3.57
CA GLU A 60 7.57 -28.70 -2.69
C GLU A 60 8.59 -28.43 -1.54
N GLY A 61 8.21 -28.78 -0.31
CA GLY A 61 9.03 -28.56 0.88
C GLY A 61 8.86 -27.19 1.56
N PHE A 62 8.14 -26.26 0.93
CA PHE A 62 7.76 -24.98 1.55
C PHE A 62 6.42 -25.09 2.30
N SER A 63 6.26 -24.26 3.32
CA SER A 63 5.00 -24.13 4.07
C SER A 63 4.82 -22.69 4.54
N TYR A 64 3.57 -22.31 4.81
CA TYR A 64 3.24 -21.01 5.38
C TYR A 64 2.47 -21.17 6.69
N HIS A 65 2.42 -20.08 7.46
CA HIS A 65 1.56 -19.95 8.63
C HIS A 65 0.89 -18.58 8.59
N VAL A 66 -0.43 -18.55 8.75
CA VAL A 66 -1.19 -17.30 8.81
C VAL A 66 -0.99 -16.67 10.18
N VAL A 67 -0.29 -15.54 10.23
CA VAL A 67 0.03 -14.83 11.48
C VAL A 67 -1.10 -13.89 11.91
N SER A 68 -1.72 -13.18 10.97
CA SER A 68 -2.74 -12.16 11.22
C SER A 68 -3.66 -12.05 10.00
N GLN A 69 -4.96 -11.89 10.23
CA GLN A 69 -5.97 -11.79 9.18
C GLN A 69 -6.86 -10.56 9.38
N GLY A 70 -7.21 -9.87 8.29
CA GLY A 70 -8.11 -8.72 8.31
C GLY A 70 -9.46 -9.06 8.94
N GLY A 71 -10.01 -8.15 9.74
CA GLY A 71 -11.27 -8.33 10.46
C GLY A 71 -11.18 -9.14 11.75
N GLN A 72 -10.02 -9.73 12.10
CA GLN A 72 -9.83 -10.31 13.43
C GLN A 72 -9.83 -9.22 14.50
N THR A 73 -10.33 -9.54 15.70
CA THR A 73 -10.21 -8.62 16.85
C THR A 73 -8.77 -8.64 17.36
N MET A 74 -8.20 -7.45 17.52
CA MET A 74 -6.87 -7.20 18.08
C MET A 74 -6.94 -7.09 19.62
N ASP A 75 -5.78 -7.06 20.28
CA ASP A 75 -5.69 -7.00 21.75
C ASP A 75 -6.16 -5.65 22.33
N ASP A 76 -6.19 -4.59 21.51
CA ASP A 76 -6.77 -3.30 21.85
C ASP A 76 -8.29 -3.22 21.61
N GLY A 77 -8.92 -4.33 21.19
CA GLY A 77 -10.34 -4.42 20.91
C GLY A 77 -10.76 -3.90 19.53
N LEU A 78 -9.87 -3.26 18.76
CA LEU A 78 -10.14 -2.87 17.37
C LEU A 78 -10.12 -4.10 16.45
N LEU A 79 -10.48 -3.90 15.18
CA LEU A 79 -10.28 -4.93 14.16
C LEU A 79 -8.98 -4.69 13.41
N VAL A 80 -8.34 -5.78 12.98
CA VAL A 80 -7.23 -5.73 12.03
C VAL A 80 -7.74 -5.09 10.73
N PRO A 81 -7.25 -3.92 10.30
CA PRO A 81 -7.71 -3.31 9.06
C PRO A 81 -7.32 -4.14 7.84
N GLY A 82 -8.04 -4.02 6.73
CA GLY A 82 -7.74 -4.69 5.46
C GLY A 82 -6.56 -4.06 4.71
N GLN A 83 -6.41 -4.43 3.43
CA GLN A 83 -5.41 -3.88 2.49
C GLN A 83 -4.00 -3.79 3.10
N PHE A 84 -3.48 -4.94 3.56
CA PHE A 84 -2.11 -5.02 4.06
C PHE A 84 -1.12 -4.63 2.98
N ASP A 85 -0.11 -3.84 3.35
CA ASP A 85 0.94 -3.41 2.43
C ASP A 85 2.31 -3.49 3.14
N GLY A 86 3.24 -2.59 2.81
CA GLY A 86 4.61 -2.56 3.29
C GLY A 86 4.72 -2.69 4.81
N MET A 87 5.75 -3.42 5.25
CA MET A 87 6.00 -3.65 6.67
C MET A 87 7.50 -3.70 7.00
N GLY A 88 7.83 -3.32 8.23
CA GLY A 88 9.16 -3.51 8.82
C GLY A 88 9.16 -4.62 9.87
N CYS A 89 10.24 -5.39 9.94
CA CYS A 89 10.45 -6.43 10.96
C CYS A 89 11.63 -6.05 11.86
N PHE A 90 11.37 -5.94 13.15
CA PHE A 90 12.31 -5.42 14.13
C PHE A 90 12.51 -6.43 15.25
N ALA A 91 13.76 -6.67 15.63
CA ALA A 91 14.07 -7.49 16.81
C ALA A 91 13.56 -6.81 18.09
N LEU A 92 12.93 -7.58 18.97
CA LEU A 92 12.61 -7.21 20.34
C LEU A 92 13.45 -8.07 21.30
N GLU A 93 13.07 -8.09 22.58
CA GLU A 93 13.75 -8.93 23.58
C GLU A 93 13.56 -10.44 23.28
N GLY A 94 14.62 -11.22 23.53
CA GLY A 94 14.60 -12.67 23.39
C GLY A 94 14.35 -13.14 21.95
N SER A 95 13.30 -13.93 21.74
CA SER A 95 12.90 -14.47 20.43
C SER A 95 11.76 -13.70 19.77
N GLN A 96 11.37 -12.54 20.33
CA GLN A 96 10.26 -11.76 19.81
C GLN A 96 10.70 -10.78 18.71
N VAL A 97 9.80 -10.56 17.76
CA VAL A 97 9.91 -9.52 16.74
C VAL A 97 8.64 -8.68 16.70
N ALA A 98 8.78 -7.40 16.34
CA ALA A 98 7.68 -6.53 15.98
C ALA A 98 7.59 -6.43 14.46
N LEU A 99 6.41 -6.69 13.90
CA LEU A 99 6.06 -6.36 12.53
C LEU A 99 5.19 -5.11 12.56
N VAL A 100 5.71 -3.97 12.10
CA VAL A 100 4.91 -2.75 11.90
C VAL A 100 4.44 -2.76 10.45
N ARG A 101 3.12 -2.89 10.25
CA ARG A 101 2.49 -3.15 8.95
C ARG A 101 1.53 -2.04 8.56
N ASN A 102 1.65 -1.58 7.32
CA ASN A 102 0.77 -0.59 6.72
C ASN A 102 -0.59 -1.16 6.31
N HIS A 103 -1.58 -0.27 6.24
CA HIS A 103 -2.90 -0.54 5.68
C HIS A 103 -3.23 0.50 4.62
N GLU A 104 -3.29 0.09 3.36
CA GLU A 104 -3.47 0.95 2.18
C GLU A 104 -4.95 1.32 1.94
N LEU A 105 -5.62 1.73 3.02
CA LEU A 105 -7.02 2.12 3.00
C LEU A 105 -7.14 3.60 2.61
N LYS A 106 -7.92 3.91 1.57
CA LYS A 106 -7.97 5.25 0.97
C LYS A 106 -9.14 6.02 1.57
N ALA A 107 -8.91 7.25 2.02
CA ALA A 107 -9.99 8.13 2.48
C ALA A 107 -10.99 8.45 1.36
N SER A 108 -10.52 8.47 0.11
CA SER A 108 -11.33 8.69 -1.10
C SER A 108 -12.23 7.50 -1.49
N SER A 109 -11.99 6.31 -0.92
CA SER A 109 -12.80 5.12 -1.21
C SER A 109 -14.00 5.04 -0.28
N SER A 110 -15.20 4.96 -0.86
CA SER A 110 -16.48 4.86 -0.13
C SER A 110 -16.61 3.58 0.70
N THR A 111 -15.83 2.54 0.38
CA THR A 111 -15.90 1.24 1.05
C THR A 111 -14.76 1.01 2.03
N HIS A 112 -13.60 1.67 1.87
CA HIS A 112 -12.41 1.37 2.70
C HIS A 112 -12.63 1.69 4.18
N GLY A 113 -13.56 2.60 4.51
CA GLY A 113 -14.03 2.81 5.88
C GLY A 113 -14.55 1.54 6.58
N GLN A 114 -15.16 0.61 5.84
CA GLN A 114 -15.73 -0.65 6.36
C GLN A 114 -14.65 -1.70 6.66
N TRP A 115 -13.48 -1.54 6.05
CA TRP A 115 -12.31 -2.39 6.23
C TRP A 115 -11.30 -1.79 7.21
N GLY A 116 -11.62 -0.64 7.80
CA GLY A 116 -10.78 0.03 8.79
C GLY A 116 -10.86 -0.59 10.19
N PRO A 117 -10.15 -0.01 11.17
CA PRO A 117 -10.05 -0.58 12.52
C PRO A 117 -11.38 -0.58 13.30
N GLY A 118 -12.35 0.22 12.84
CA GLY A 118 -13.66 0.35 13.46
C GLY A 118 -14.65 -0.76 13.13
N GLY A 119 -14.37 -1.63 12.15
CA GLY A 119 -15.32 -2.61 11.62
C GLY A 119 -16.28 -2.06 10.57
N PHE A 120 -17.13 -2.95 10.05
CA PHE A 120 -18.00 -2.68 8.90
C PHE A 120 -18.92 -1.47 9.13
N ASN A 121 -19.49 -1.36 10.33
CA ASN A 121 -20.35 -0.22 10.71
C ASN A 121 -19.56 0.88 11.44
N ARG A 122 -18.22 0.78 11.47
CA ARG A 122 -17.31 1.70 12.19
C ARG A 122 -17.63 1.79 13.69
N GLU A 123 -18.23 0.73 14.24
CA GLU A 123 -18.74 0.67 15.60
C GLU A 123 -17.65 0.72 16.68
N ARG A 124 -16.41 0.34 16.35
CA ARG A 124 -15.28 0.32 17.30
C ARG A 124 -14.40 1.56 17.26
N LEU A 125 -14.70 2.56 16.41
CA LEU A 125 -13.87 3.78 16.32
C LEU A 125 -13.83 4.58 17.63
N HIS A 126 -14.82 4.39 18.52
CA HIS A 126 -14.83 5.01 19.85
C HIS A 126 -13.71 4.49 20.78
N LEU A 127 -13.05 3.37 20.44
CA LEU A 127 -11.91 2.83 21.18
C LEU A 127 -10.60 3.57 20.86
N LEU A 128 -10.54 4.30 19.74
CA LEU A 128 -9.39 5.12 19.40
C LEU A 128 -9.38 6.38 20.28
N ASP A 129 -8.21 6.71 20.83
CA ASP A 129 -7.99 7.99 21.48
C ASP A 129 -8.06 9.12 20.42
N PRO A 130 -9.04 10.03 20.47
CA PRO A 130 -9.16 11.10 19.48
C PRO A 130 -7.93 12.02 19.43
N ALA A 131 -7.15 12.12 20.51
CA ALA A 131 -5.91 12.89 20.52
C ALA A 131 -4.78 12.25 19.70
N LYS A 132 -4.88 10.95 19.42
CA LYS A 132 -3.90 10.15 18.66
C LYS A 132 -4.36 9.77 17.26
N VAL A 133 -5.39 10.44 16.76
CA VAL A 133 -5.90 10.29 15.39
C VAL A 133 -5.40 11.46 14.56
N TYR A 134 -4.69 11.18 13.45
CA TYR A 134 -4.16 12.24 12.59
C TYR A 134 -5.30 13.10 12.02
N ASP A 135 -6.28 12.47 11.38
CA ASP A 135 -7.42 13.15 10.80
C ASP A 135 -8.72 12.35 10.86
N THR A 136 -9.82 13.05 10.60
CA THR A 136 -11.19 12.52 10.58
C THR A 136 -11.93 13.02 9.34
N ASP A 137 -12.93 12.26 8.90
CA ASP A 137 -13.87 12.73 7.88
C ASP A 137 -14.75 13.89 8.41
N ARG A 138 -15.57 14.51 7.54
CA ARG A 138 -16.46 15.61 7.93
C ARG A 138 -17.44 15.24 9.05
N GLN A 139 -17.74 13.96 9.24
CA GLN A 139 -18.61 13.47 10.32
C GLN A 139 -17.83 13.18 11.62
N GLY A 140 -16.53 13.46 11.65
CA GLY A 140 -15.68 13.30 12.84
C GLY A 140 -15.22 11.86 13.08
N ARG A 141 -15.33 10.97 12.08
CA ARG A 141 -14.90 9.59 12.22
C ARG A 141 -13.45 9.46 11.73
N PRO A 142 -12.55 8.80 12.51
CA PRO A 142 -11.17 8.55 12.09
C PRO A 142 -11.06 7.93 10.70
N LEU A 143 -10.08 8.39 9.91
CA LEU A 143 -9.75 7.81 8.62
C LEU A 143 -9.24 6.36 8.77
N PRO A 144 -9.47 5.48 7.76
CA PRO A 144 -9.37 4.04 7.96
C PRO A 144 -7.95 3.47 7.89
N ALA A 145 -6.98 4.22 7.37
CA ALA A 145 -5.61 3.76 7.18
C ALA A 145 -4.79 3.83 8.48
N GLY A 146 -3.51 3.53 8.35
CA GLY A 146 -2.53 3.62 9.44
C GLY A 146 -1.65 2.40 9.47
N THR A 147 -1.16 2.08 10.66
CA THR A 147 -0.35 0.89 10.89
C THR A 147 -0.89 0.07 12.04
N THR A 148 -0.70 -1.24 11.94
CA THR A 148 -0.79 -2.16 13.07
C THR A 148 0.59 -2.68 13.41
N THR A 149 0.78 -3.07 14.67
CA THR A 149 1.99 -3.75 15.11
C THR A 149 1.64 -5.12 15.63
N VAL A 150 2.25 -6.15 15.05
CA VAL A 150 2.17 -7.54 15.49
C VAL A 150 3.45 -7.89 16.23
N VAL A 151 3.35 -8.35 17.48
CA VAL A 151 4.46 -8.97 18.19
C VAL A 151 4.36 -10.48 18.03
N TYR A 152 5.42 -11.09 17.50
CA TYR A 152 5.47 -12.51 17.19
C TYR A 152 6.70 -13.16 17.83
N ASP A 153 6.53 -14.33 18.46
CA ASP A 153 7.64 -15.09 19.03
C ASP A 153 8.12 -16.14 18.03
N LEU A 154 9.36 -16.00 17.55
CA LEU A 154 9.96 -16.89 16.56
C LEU A 154 10.24 -18.30 17.09
N ARG A 155 10.43 -18.46 18.41
CA ARG A 155 10.72 -19.76 19.03
C ARG A 155 9.45 -20.58 19.17
N THR A 156 8.36 -19.98 19.66
CA THR A 156 7.07 -20.67 19.81
C THR A 156 6.26 -20.67 18.52
N ARG A 157 6.60 -19.80 17.57
CA ARG A 157 5.87 -19.55 16.32
C ARG A 157 4.42 -19.14 16.59
N GLN A 158 4.24 -18.21 17.53
CA GLN A 158 2.92 -17.72 17.93
C GLN A 158 2.89 -16.20 17.95
N MET A 159 1.75 -15.64 17.56
CA MET A 159 1.46 -14.23 17.78
C MET A 159 1.26 -13.99 19.28
N VAL A 160 2.00 -13.03 19.83
CA VAL A 160 1.96 -12.65 21.25
C VAL A 160 0.92 -11.56 21.49
N ARG A 161 0.88 -10.56 20.60
CA ARG A 161 -0.14 -9.51 20.57
C ARG A 161 -0.19 -8.83 19.20
N GLN A 162 -1.30 -8.19 18.88
CA GLN A 162 -1.45 -7.26 17.76
C GLN A 162 -2.36 -6.09 18.15
N PHE A 163 -2.06 -4.89 17.66
CA PHE A 163 -2.76 -3.65 18.03
C PHE A 163 -2.53 -2.56 16.97
N MET A 164 -3.34 -1.51 16.99
CA MET A 164 -3.17 -0.31 16.17
C MET A 164 -2.01 0.54 16.68
N SER A 165 -1.05 0.87 15.82
CA SER A 165 0.14 1.66 16.18
C SER A 165 0.13 3.08 15.63
N LEU A 166 -0.57 3.36 14.53
CA LEU A 166 -0.84 4.71 14.00
C LEU A 166 -2.26 4.75 13.44
N ALA A 167 -3.01 5.83 13.65
CA ALA A 167 -4.40 5.95 13.19
C ALA A 167 -4.74 7.31 12.56
N GLY A 168 -5.78 7.32 11.72
CA GLY A 168 -6.34 8.54 11.15
C GLY A 168 -5.62 9.06 9.90
N THR A 169 -4.78 8.25 9.28
CA THR A 169 -4.08 8.55 8.02
C THR A 169 -4.87 8.03 6.81
N SER A 170 -4.35 8.25 5.60
CA SER A 170 -4.90 7.78 4.32
C SER A 170 -3.81 7.08 3.50
N THR A 171 -4.13 5.90 2.96
CA THR A 171 -3.33 5.25 1.90
C THR A 171 -1.88 4.95 2.30
N ASN A 172 -1.65 4.41 3.50
CA ASN A 172 -0.32 3.96 3.90
C ASN A 172 0.09 2.76 3.03
N CYS A 173 1.05 2.96 2.13
CA CYS A 173 1.46 1.96 1.14
C CYS A 173 2.76 1.27 1.57
N ALA A 174 3.91 1.89 1.29
CA ALA A 174 5.23 1.35 1.60
C ALA A 174 5.91 2.09 2.77
N GLY A 175 7.21 1.85 2.95
CA GLY A 175 7.97 2.49 4.01
C GLY A 175 9.43 2.08 4.08
N GLY A 176 10.08 2.46 5.17
CA GLY A 176 11.48 2.16 5.44
C GLY A 176 11.79 2.04 6.93
N GLN A 177 12.71 1.14 7.28
CA GLN A 177 13.20 1.03 8.65
C GLN A 177 14.25 2.10 8.92
N THR A 178 14.14 2.80 10.04
CA THR A 178 15.19 3.71 10.51
C THR A 178 16.30 2.93 11.24
N PRO A 179 17.54 3.46 11.25
CA PRO A 179 18.63 2.84 12.02
C PRO A 179 18.41 2.79 13.54
N TRP A 180 17.49 3.59 14.07
CA TRP A 180 17.16 3.66 15.50
C TRP A 180 15.90 2.86 15.88
N GLY A 181 15.35 2.04 14.98
CA GLY A 181 14.33 1.05 15.30
C GLY A 181 12.89 1.54 15.20
N SER A 182 12.59 2.37 14.20
CA SER A 182 11.23 2.76 13.84
C SER A 182 10.90 2.45 12.39
N TRP A 183 9.61 2.37 12.08
CA TRP A 183 9.07 2.26 10.72
C TRP A 183 8.61 3.62 10.24
N LEU A 184 9.10 4.04 9.08
CA LEU A 184 8.58 5.18 8.33
C LEU A 184 7.49 4.67 7.41
N THR A 185 6.23 5.00 7.69
CA THR A 185 5.09 4.68 6.82
C THR A 185 4.79 5.86 5.90
N CYS A 186 4.50 5.58 4.64
CA CYS A 186 4.30 6.61 3.61
C CYS A 186 2.86 6.59 3.09
N GLU A 187 2.17 7.72 3.14
CA GLU A 187 0.89 7.89 2.46
C GLU A 187 1.10 8.06 0.94
N GLU A 188 0.57 7.13 0.13
CA GLU A 188 0.56 7.23 -1.35
C GLU A 188 -0.67 8.02 -1.83
N CYS A 189 -0.81 9.26 -1.36
CA CYS A 189 -1.91 10.12 -1.79
C CYS A 189 -1.50 11.60 -1.74
N GLN A 190 -2.38 12.46 -2.25
CA GLN A 190 -2.29 13.92 -2.13
C GLN A 190 -3.68 14.45 -1.77
N ASP A 191 -4.33 13.79 -0.80
CA ASP A 191 -5.71 14.12 -0.40
C ASP A 191 -5.72 15.50 0.27
N THR A 192 -6.68 16.33 -0.13
CA THR A 192 -6.90 17.65 0.48
C THR A 192 -8.38 17.79 0.83
N PRO A 193 -8.76 18.70 1.74
CA PRO A 193 -10.16 18.98 2.03
C PRO A 193 -10.98 19.45 0.82
N ALA A 194 -10.31 19.91 -0.25
CA ALA A 194 -10.92 20.31 -1.51
C ALA A 194 -11.23 19.14 -2.45
N THR A 195 -10.53 18.01 -2.32
CA THR A 195 -10.62 16.86 -3.23
C THR A 195 -11.25 15.63 -2.60
N VAL A 196 -11.10 15.44 -1.28
CA VAL A 196 -11.52 14.25 -0.54
C VAL A 196 -12.20 14.66 0.77
N ASP A 197 -12.98 13.75 1.38
CA ASP A 197 -13.61 13.94 2.69
C ASP A 197 -12.62 13.81 3.85
N VAL A 198 -11.68 14.75 3.91
CA VAL A 198 -10.65 14.92 4.95
C VAL A 198 -10.69 16.35 5.49
N LYS A 199 -10.12 16.60 6.68
CA LYS A 199 -9.99 17.96 7.25
C LYS A 199 -8.56 18.49 7.17
N ARG A 200 -7.57 17.62 6.96
CA ARG A 200 -6.16 17.95 6.81
C ARG A 200 -5.65 17.54 5.43
N GLU A 201 -4.48 18.04 5.07
CA GLU A 201 -3.74 17.54 3.91
C GLU A 201 -3.10 16.18 4.25
N HIS A 202 -2.94 15.35 3.24
CA HIS A 202 -2.30 14.04 3.29
C HIS A 202 -1.22 13.89 2.20
N GLY A 203 -0.47 12.79 2.27
CA GLY A 203 0.71 12.54 1.47
C GLY A 203 2.00 12.68 2.28
N TYR A 204 1.91 12.50 3.60
CA TYR A 204 3.05 12.64 4.50
C TYR A 204 3.66 11.29 4.87
N VAL A 205 4.87 11.36 5.44
CA VAL A 205 5.52 10.24 6.11
C VAL A 205 5.25 10.35 7.61
N PHE A 206 5.01 9.22 8.28
CA PHE A 206 4.87 9.14 9.72
C PHE A 206 5.87 8.14 10.29
N GLU A 207 6.36 8.41 11.50
CA GLU A 207 7.31 7.53 12.17
C GLU A 207 6.62 6.74 13.30
N VAL A 208 6.77 5.42 13.27
CA VAL A 208 6.18 4.50 14.25
C VAL A 208 7.30 3.67 14.89
N PRO A 209 7.70 3.95 16.15
CA PRO A 209 8.68 3.15 16.88
C PRO A 209 8.26 1.67 16.98
N ALA A 210 9.16 0.75 16.67
CA ALA A 210 8.86 -0.68 16.73
C ALA A 210 8.62 -1.19 18.17
N THR A 211 9.15 -0.47 19.16
CA THR A 211 8.96 -0.73 20.59
C THR A 211 7.65 -0.16 21.14
N ALA A 212 6.86 0.56 20.32
CA ALA A 212 5.59 1.10 20.76
C ALA A 212 4.66 -0.01 21.28
N THR A 213 3.96 0.27 22.38
CA THR A 213 3.01 -0.67 22.99
C THR A 213 1.55 -0.36 22.68
N GLY A 214 1.29 0.71 21.93
CA GLY A 214 -0.04 1.16 21.52
C GLY A 214 0.05 2.23 20.45
N LEU A 215 -1.03 2.98 20.24
CA LEU A 215 -1.07 4.14 19.36
C LEU A 215 0.01 5.17 19.74
N VAL A 216 0.73 5.63 18.72
CA VAL A 216 1.70 6.72 18.82
C VAL A 216 1.07 8.05 18.45
N ASP A 217 1.77 9.15 18.74
CA ASP A 217 1.31 10.47 18.32
C ASP A 217 1.42 10.60 16.78
N PRO A 218 0.35 10.99 16.08
CA PRO A 218 0.32 11.01 14.62
C PRO A 218 0.96 12.30 14.08
N VAL A 219 2.28 12.41 14.23
CA VAL A 219 3.04 13.59 13.80
C VAL A 219 3.54 13.38 12.37
N PRO A 220 3.04 14.13 11.37
CA PRO A 220 3.55 14.05 10.01
C PRO A 220 4.96 14.64 9.94
N LEU A 221 5.86 13.96 9.25
CA LEU A 221 7.17 14.48 8.89
C LEU A 221 7.01 15.44 7.70
N LYS A 222 7.25 16.73 7.97
CA LYS A 222 7.18 17.82 6.99
C LYS A 222 8.58 18.37 6.75
N ALA A 223 8.84 18.80 5.51
CA ALA A 223 10.09 19.45 5.12
C ALA A 223 10.13 20.92 5.57
#